data_AF-A0A2M7HZD1-F1
#
_entry.id   AF-A0A2M7HZD1-F1
#
_cell.length_a   1.000
_cell.length_b   1.000
_cell.length_c   1.000
_cell.angle_alpha   90.00
_cell.angle_beta   90.00
_cell.angle_gamma   90.00
#
_symmetry.space_group_name_H-M   'P 1'
#
loop_
_entity.id
_entity.type
_entity.pdbx_description
1 polymer ?
#
loop_
_entity_poly.entity_id
_entity_poly.type
_entity_poly.pdbx_seq_one_letter_code
_entity_poly.pdbx_strand_id
1 'polypeptide(L)'
;MKKPKSCHYIQIATPKRYLLDGLWFGSDKPKKGIIFVHGLASTVFVGHGFLAPLALKEVATIFFSNRGHDKVTGIKKIDRKAKKGYIREIAGEAQEVFTDCVDDIEGVVNYLLRRKVKDIYLVGHSTGCQKIVYYLSQNGKQRKVRGAVLLCPISDYASTKKSTDSNKLKRAEQVALKLVKKKKPHEFLPSNIWSDLLDAQRFLSLYTPNSKEEIFTYAQPRKTPRTLQKLRIPLLIVFAEKDEYRDRDSKEMARWFEDNIRSTQSTISIIPGALHSFNGKEDQVAKVIGSWLAKR
;
A
#
# COMPACT_ATOMS: atom_id res chain seq x y z
N MET A 1 23.20 -12.58 -24.02
CA MET A 1 22.79 -11.69 -22.91
C MET A 1 21.49 -10.97 -23.28
N LYS A 2 20.38 -11.16 -22.54
CA LYS A 2 19.19 -10.30 -22.71
C LYS A 2 19.62 -8.86 -22.39
N LYS A 3 19.32 -7.88 -23.27
CA LYS A 3 19.62 -6.47 -23.01
C LYS A 3 19.16 -6.09 -21.59
N PRO A 4 19.95 -5.32 -20.82
CA PRO A 4 19.49 -4.82 -19.53
C PRO A 4 18.20 -4.04 -19.76
N LYS A 5 17.18 -4.34 -18.94
CA LYS A 5 15.92 -3.60 -18.95
C LYS A 5 16.23 -2.15 -18.58
N SER A 6 15.59 -1.17 -19.24
CA SER A 6 15.84 0.23 -18.89
C SER A 6 15.39 0.46 -17.44
N CYS A 7 16.27 1.10 -16.66
CA CYS A 7 15.98 1.54 -15.30
C CYS A 7 16.42 2.99 -15.19
N HIS A 8 15.51 3.89 -14.81
CA HIS A 8 15.85 5.30 -14.63
C HIS A 8 15.00 5.95 -13.54
N TYR A 9 15.58 6.95 -12.89
CA TYR A 9 14.89 7.79 -11.92
C TYR A 9 13.75 8.58 -12.58
N ILE A 10 12.65 8.70 -11.85
CA ILE A 10 11.52 9.55 -12.21
C ILE A 10 11.08 10.36 -10.99
N GLN A 11 10.54 11.55 -11.25
CA GLN A 11 9.90 12.36 -10.23
C GLN A 11 8.41 12.52 -10.55
N ILE A 12 7.57 12.23 -9.56
CA ILE A 12 6.12 12.18 -9.71
C ILE A 12 5.52 13.34 -8.92
N ALA A 13 4.86 14.26 -9.62
CA ALA A 13 4.05 15.30 -8.98
C ALA A 13 2.63 14.79 -8.72
N THR A 14 2.20 14.83 -7.45
CA THR A 14 0.81 14.53 -7.06
C THR A 14 -0.14 15.70 -7.37
N PRO A 15 -1.47 15.49 -7.41
CA PRO A 15 -2.44 16.58 -7.51
C PRO A 15 -2.28 17.68 -6.44
N LYS A 16 -1.99 17.31 -5.18
CA LYS A 16 -1.64 18.25 -4.09
C LYS A 16 -0.19 18.76 -4.16
N ARG A 17 0.51 18.46 -5.25
CA ARG A 17 1.85 18.98 -5.62
C ARG A 17 3.00 18.47 -4.76
N TYR A 18 2.87 17.33 -4.11
CA TYR A 18 4.02 16.65 -3.52
C TYR A 18 4.86 16.04 -4.63
N LEU A 19 6.18 16.06 -4.45
CA LEU A 19 7.15 15.43 -5.34
C LEU A 19 7.58 14.11 -4.71
N LEU A 20 7.25 13.01 -5.38
CA LEU A 20 7.58 11.66 -4.95
C LEU A 20 8.67 11.09 -5.86
N ASP A 21 9.69 10.51 -5.24
CA ASP A 21 10.78 9.84 -5.95
C ASP A 21 10.34 8.45 -6.41
N GLY A 22 10.72 8.10 -7.63
CA GLY A 22 10.38 6.81 -8.23
C GLY A 22 11.46 6.27 -9.17
N LEU A 23 11.29 5.01 -9.52
CA LEU A 23 12.06 4.30 -10.52
C LEU A 23 11.12 3.75 -11.59
N TRP A 24 11.46 4.02 -12.84
CA TRP A 24 10.87 3.37 -14.00
C TRP A 24 11.71 2.15 -14.34
N PHE A 25 11.07 0.99 -14.49
CA PHE A 25 11.73 -0.25 -14.88
C PHE A 25 11.01 -0.90 -16.06
N GLY A 26 11.72 -1.28 -17.13
CA GLY A 26 11.14 -2.04 -18.24
C GLY A 26 11.18 -1.34 -19.60
N SER A 27 10.04 -1.29 -20.29
CA SER A 27 9.95 -0.71 -21.63
C SER A 27 9.77 0.81 -21.58
N ASP A 28 10.45 1.56 -22.44
CA ASP A 28 10.26 3.02 -22.60
C ASP A 28 8.97 3.37 -23.37
N LYS A 29 8.40 2.39 -24.10
CA LYS A 29 7.13 2.51 -24.84
C LYS A 29 6.18 1.39 -24.42
N PRO A 30 5.73 1.36 -23.15
CA PRO A 30 4.94 0.27 -22.64
C PRO A 30 3.48 0.37 -23.10
N LYS A 31 2.83 -0.77 -23.30
CA LYS A 31 1.37 -0.87 -23.43
C LYS A 31 0.71 -1.03 -22.05
N LYS A 32 1.34 -1.81 -21.15
CA LYS A 32 0.88 -2.05 -19.77
C LYS A 32 1.79 -1.36 -18.77
N GLY A 33 1.19 -0.74 -17.76
CA GLY A 33 1.90 -0.13 -16.64
C GLY A 33 1.55 -0.83 -15.33
N ILE A 34 2.55 -1.27 -14.59
CA ILE A 34 2.41 -1.81 -13.24
C ILE A 34 2.89 -0.73 -12.27
N ILE A 35 2.11 -0.41 -11.24
CA ILE A 35 2.52 0.51 -10.18
C ILE A 35 2.63 -0.29 -8.89
N PHE A 36 3.81 -0.29 -8.28
CA PHE A 36 4.03 -0.88 -6.97
C PHE A 36 3.78 0.15 -5.87
N VAL A 37 2.94 -0.22 -4.90
CA VAL A 37 2.65 0.58 -3.70
C VAL A 37 3.16 -0.19 -2.49
N HIS A 38 4.25 0.31 -1.89
CA HIS A 38 4.88 -0.32 -0.73
C HIS A 38 4.09 -0.10 0.58
N GLY A 39 4.37 -0.96 1.57
CA GLY A 39 3.83 -0.88 2.93
C GLY A 39 4.57 0.10 3.86
N LEU A 40 4.39 -0.07 5.18
CA LEU A 40 4.93 0.81 6.24
C LEU A 40 6.45 0.94 6.17
N ALA A 41 6.96 2.17 6.32
CA ALA A 41 8.37 2.56 6.33
C ALA A 41 9.26 2.07 5.18
N SER A 42 8.67 1.38 4.20
CA SER A 42 9.37 0.90 3.01
C SER A 42 9.60 2.05 2.04
N THR A 43 10.31 1.77 0.94
CA THR A 43 10.72 2.79 -0.03
C THR A 43 10.65 2.24 -1.45
N VAL A 44 10.95 3.11 -2.42
CA VAL A 44 11.14 2.76 -3.82
C VAL A 44 12.10 1.58 -4.07
N PHE A 45 12.97 1.22 -3.12
CA PHE A 45 14.00 0.16 -3.30
C PHE A 45 13.55 -1.26 -2.91
N VAL A 46 12.28 -1.45 -2.57
CA VAL A 46 11.74 -2.75 -2.12
C VAL A 46 10.79 -3.35 -3.17
N GLY A 47 10.65 -4.68 -3.16
CA GLY A 47 9.69 -5.41 -4.01
C GLY A 47 10.17 -5.66 -5.44
N HIS A 48 11.42 -5.33 -5.75
CA HIS A 48 11.98 -5.48 -7.10
C HIS A 48 12.09 -6.95 -7.51
N GLY A 49 12.44 -7.85 -6.58
CA GLY A 49 12.70 -9.26 -6.86
C GLY A 49 11.56 -9.97 -7.60
N PHE A 50 10.30 -9.69 -7.26
CA PHE A 50 9.13 -10.34 -7.88
C PHE A 50 8.38 -9.49 -8.92
N LEU A 51 8.66 -8.19 -9.03
CA LEU A 51 8.02 -7.32 -10.04
C LEU A 51 8.94 -6.87 -11.18
N ALA A 52 10.25 -6.73 -10.94
CA ALA A 52 11.21 -6.45 -12.00
C ALA A 52 11.25 -7.55 -13.08
N PRO A 53 11.07 -8.86 -12.76
CA PRO A 53 10.94 -9.89 -13.77
C PRO A 53 9.77 -9.65 -14.73
N LEU A 54 8.66 -9.07 -14.26
CA LEU A 54 7.44 -8.78 -15.04
C LEU A 54 7.58 -7.64 -16.02
N ALA A 55 8.57 -6.76 -15.83
CA ALA A 55 8.84 -5.63 -16.72
C ALA A 55 9.46 -6.12 -18.05
N LEU A 56 8.66 -6.76 -18.88
CA LEU A 56 9.04 -7.39 -20.14
C LEU A 56 8.82 -6.43 -21.32
N LYS A 57 8.96 -6.94 -22.54
CA LYS A 57 8.63 -6.19 -23.77
C LYS A 57 7.19 -5.66 -23.63
N GLU A 58 7.01 -4.35 -23.79
CA GLU A 58 5.73 -3.64 -23.67
C GLU A 58 5.15 -3.48 -22.24
N VAL A 59 5.90 -3.80 -21.19
CA VAL A 59 5.50 -3.56 -19.80
C VAL A 59 6.49 -2.62 -19.12
N ALA A 60 5.98 -1.62 -18.42
CA ALA A 60 6.76 -0.82 -17.48
C ALA A 60 6.24 -1.05 -16.06
N THR A 61 7.16 -1.18 -15.11
CA THR A 61 6.88 -1.24 -13.69
C THR A 61 7.42 0.03 -13.03
N ILE A 62 6.56 0.71 -12.28
CA ILE A 62 6.87 1.91 -11.53
C ILE A 62 6.96 1.53 -10.06
N PHE A 63 8.12 1.75 -9.47
CA PHE A 63 8.31 1.78 -8.04
C PHE A 63 8.37 3.24 -7.61
N PHE A 64 7.77 3.59 -6.48
CA PHE A 64 7.86 4.96 -5.96
C PHE A 64 7.74 4.96 -4.45
N SER A 65 8.32 5.98 -3.82
CA SER A 65 8.16 6.23 -2.40
C SER A 65 6.89 7.06 -2.17
N ASN A 66 5.83 6.45 -1.62
CA ASN A 66 4.64 7.21 -1.18
C ASN A 66 4.95 7.98 0.10
N ARG A 67 4.15 8.99 0.49
CA ARG A 67 4.51 9.89 1.60
C ARG A 67 4.66 9.23 2.97
N GLY A 68 4.23 7.97 3.14
CA GLY A 68 4.52 7.14 4.30
C GLY A 68 5.84 6.35 4.24
N HIS A 69 6.76 6.71 3.34
CA HIS A 69 8.07 6.08 3.19
C HIS A 69 9.06 6.47 4.30
N ASP A 70 9.99 5.57 4.64
CA ASP A 70 10.88 5.69 5.80
C ASP A 70 10.10 5.89 7.13
N LYS A 71 10.78 5.88 8.28
CA LYS A 71 10.10 6.11 9.56
C LYS A 71 9.68 7.58 9.72
N VAL A 72 10.62 8.49 9.48
CA VAL A 72 10.42 9.95 9.46
C VAL A 72 11.28 10.51 8.34
N THR A 73 10.70 11.37 7.50
CA THR A 73 11.39 11.94 6.34
C THR A 73 10.84 13.32 6.00
N GLY A 74 11.50 14.02 5.08
CA GLY A 74 11.07 15.32 4.59
C GLY A 74 10.73 15.28 3.11
N ILE A 75 9.49 15.65 2.76
CA ILE A 75 8.98 15.58 1.38
C ILE A 75 8.82 16.99 0.82
N LYS A 76 9.20 17.14 -0.45
CA LYS A 76 9.06 18.42 -1.15
C LYS A 76 7.63 18.59 -1.64
N LYS A 77 7.08 19.77 -1.42
CA LYS A 77 5.80 20.20 -1.99
C LYS A 77 6.02 21.46 -2.79
N ILE A 78 5.63 21.44 -4.06
CA ILE A 78 5.83 22.59 -4.95
C ILE A 78 5.03 23.77 -4.41
N ASP A 79 5.74 24.88 -4.19
CA ASP A 79 5.18 26.16 -3.82
C ASP A 79 5.91 27.25 -4.60
N ARG A 80 5.21 27.83 -5.59
CA ARG A 80 5.77 28.86 -6.47
C ARG A 80 6.09 30.17 -5.74
N LYS A 81 5.54 30.39 -4.54
CA LYS A 81 5.83 31.58 -3.73
C LYS A 81 7.08 31.42 -2.87
N ALA A 82 7.52 30.18 -2.61
CA ALA A 82 8.72 29.93 -1.84
C ALA A 82 9.99 30.25 -2.67
N LYS A 83 11.02 30.81 -2.03
CA LYS A 83 12.30 31.17 -2.67
C LYS A 83 12.93 30.03 -3.48
N LYS A 84 12.76 28.78 -3.02
CA LYS A 84 13.30 27.56 -3.67
C LYS A 84 12.33 26.91 -4.66
N GLY A 85 11.12 27.47 -4.85
CA GLY A 85 10.03 26.87 -5.64
C GLY A 85 9.33 25.70 -4.95
N TYR A 86 9.71 25.36 -3.72
CA TYR A 86 9.08 24.33 -2.90
C TYR A 86 9.26 24.63 -1.40
N ILE A 87 8.38 24.05 -0.60
CA ILE A 87 8.54 23.89 0.84
C ILE A 87 8.82 22.42 1.17
N ARG A 88 9.37 22.17 2.35
CA ARG A 88 9.57 20.81 2.87
C ARG A 88 8.61 20.58 4.03
N GLU A 89 7.85 19.50 3.96
CA GLU A 89 6.96 19.05 5.04
C GLU A 89 7.51 17.75 5.62
N ILE A 90 7.30 17.53 6.93
CA ILE A 90 7.64 16.26 7.57
C ILE A 90 6.60 15.22 7.16
N ALA A 91 7.07 14.02 6.86
CA ALA A 91 6.29 12.88 6.44
C ALA A 91 6.97 11.58 6.92
N GLY A 92 6.58 10.46 6.33
CA GLY A 92 7.04 9.13 6.70
C GLY A 92 6.01 8.39 7.55
N GLU A 93 6.28 7.11 7.78
CA GLU A 93 5.35 6.19 8.42
C GLU A 93 4.82 6.71 9.76
N ALA A 94 5.70 7.31 10.58
CA ALA A 94 5.38 7.76 11.92
C ALA A 94 4.30 8.85 11.99
N GLN A 95 4.12 9.59 10.89
CA GLN A 95 3.19 10.72 10.78
C GLN A 95 2.29 10.61 9.54
N GLU A 96 2.24 9.43 8.91
CA GLU A 96 1.46 9.21 7.71
C GLU A 96 -0.03 9.43 8.00
N VAL A 97 -0.64 10.36 7.25
CA VAL A 97 -2.10 10.49 7.18
C VAL A 97 -2.57 9.50 6.12
N PHE A 98 -3.06 8.32 6.54
CA PHE A 98 -3.42 7.23 5.63
C PHE A 98 -4.20 7.66 4.38
N THR A 99 -5.19 8.55 4.55
CA THR A 99 -6.05 8.97 3.44
C THR A 99 -5.34 9.76 2.33
N ASP A 100 -4.16 10.31 2.60
CA ASP A 100 -3.34 11.01 1.61
C ASP A 100 -2.73 10.06 0.56
N CYS A 101 -2.73 8.74 0.80
CA CYS A 101 -2.36 7.75 -0.21
C CYS A 101 -3.18 7.88 -1.51
N VAL A 102 -4.40 8.43 -1.44
CA VAL A 102 -5.24 8.69 -2.63
C VAL A 102 -4.56 9.66 -3.58
N ASP A 103 -3.95 10.72 -3.04
CA ASP A 103 -3.26 11.75 -3.83
C ASP A 103 -1.93 11.20 -4.40
N ASP A 104 -1.23 10.38 -3.62
CA ASP A 104 0.03 9.75 -4.03
C ASP A 104 -0.19 8.79 -5.20
N ILE A 105 -1.15 7.87 -5.05
CA ILE A 105 -1.51 6.89 -6.08
C ILE A 105 -2.07 7.60 -7.33
N GLU A 106 -2.89 8.63 -7.14
CA GLU A 106 -3.40 9.45 -8.25
C GLU A 106 -2.25 10.13 -9.03
N GLY A 107 -1.22 10.61 -8.33
CA GLY A 107 -0.03 11.20 -8.95
C GLY A 107 0.67 10.25 -9.91
N VAL A 108 0.96 9.03 -9.46
CA VAL A 108 1.65 8.01 -10.28
C VAL A 108 0.74 7.43 -11.37
N VAL A 109 -0.56 7.26 -11.13
CA VAL A 109 -1.52 6.90 -12.19
C VAL A 109 -1.55 7.97 -13.28
N ASN A 110 -1.65 9.25 -12.92
CA ASN A 110 -1.63 10.35 -13.88
C ASN A 110 -0.28 10.46 -14.62
N TYR A 111 0.82 10.10 -13.96
CA TYR A 111 2.15 10.04 -14.57
C TYR A 111 2.22 9.05 -15.75
N LEU A 112 1.59 7.87 -15.60
CA LEU A 112 1.46 6.87 -16.66
C LEU A 112 0.46 7.29 -17.75
N LEU A 113 -0.71 7.81 -17.35
CA LEU A 113 -1.73 8.26 -18.32
C LEU A 113 -1.22 9.36 -19.26
N ARG A 114 -0.42 10.32 -18.74
CA ARG A 114 0.22 11.36 -19.57
C ARG A 114 1.20 10.78 -20.61
N ARG A 115 1.75 9.60 -20.34
CA ARG A 115 2.60 8.83 -21.28
C ARG A 115 1.80 7.90 -22.18
N LYS A 116 0.48 8.07 -22.23
CA LYS A 116 -0.46 7.29 -23.05
C LYS A 116 -0.52 5.81 -22.68
N VAL A 117 -0.07 5.44 -21.48
CA VAL A 117 -0.20 4.07 -20.93
C VAL A 117 -1.59 3.94 -20.29
N LYS A 118 -2.49 3.16 -20.91
CA LYS A 118 -3.89 3.06 -20.46
C LYS A 118 -4.18 1.79 -19.66
N ASP A 119 -3.42 0.71 -19.87
CA ASP A 119 -3.62 -0.54 -19.15
C ASP A 119 -2.76 -0.57 -17.88
N ILE A 120 -3.27 0.13 -16.87
CA ILE A 120 -2.60 0.32 -15.58
C ILE A 120 -3.08 -0.72 -14.57
N TYR A 121 -2.14 -1.34 -13.86
CA TYR A 121 -2.37 -2.30 -12.78
C TYR A 121 -1.69 -1.81 -11.50
N LEU A 122 -2.40 -1.89 -10.38
CA LEU A 122 -1.84 -1.57 -9.07
C LEU A 122 -1.40 -2.85 -8.35
N VAL A 123 -0.21 -2.86 -7.77
CA VAL A 123 0.28 -3.95 -6.92
C VAL A 123 0.63 -3.38 -5.57
N GLY A 124 -0.18 -3.69 -4.56
CA GLY A 124 0.09 -3.33 -3.17
C GLY A 124 0.78 -4.47 -2.46
N HIS A 125 1.78 -4.18 -1.63
CA HIS A 125 2.37 -5.15 -0.70
C HIS A 125 2.17 -4.68 0.74
N SER A 126 1.82 -5.62 1.63
CA SER A 126 1.55 -5.31 3.04
C SER A 126 0.50 -4.19 3.15
N THR A 127 0.74 -3.13 3.92
CA THR A 127 -0.18 -1.99 4.05
C THR A 127 -0.39 -1.18 2.76
N GLY A 128 0.44 -1.41 1.73
CA GLY A 128 0.16 -0.95 0.37
C GLY A 128 -1.15 -1.50 -0.19
N CYS A 129 -1.61 -2.68 0.29
CA CYS A 129 -2.91 -3.25 -0.04
C CYS A 129 -4.06 -2.35 0.44
N GLN A 130 -4.01 -1.88 1.68
CA GLN A 130 -5.00 -0.96 2.26
C GLN A 130 -5.05 0.32 1.44
N LYS A 131 -3.88 0.89 1.10
CA LYS A 131 -3.77 2.11 0.28
C LYS A 131 -4.43 1.95 -1.09
N ILE A 132 -4.16 0.85 -1.80
CA ILE A 132 -4.74 0.64 -3.14
C ILE A 132 -6.25 0.39 -3.06
N VAL A 133 -6.72 -0.38 -2.07
CA VAL A 133 -8.15 -0.63 -1.87
C VAL A 133 -8.88 0.67 -1.52
N TYR A 134 -8.28 1.49 -0.64
CA TYR A 134 -8.84 2.79 -0.30
C TYR A 134 -8.91 3.73 -1.49
N TYR A 135 -7.83 3.83 -2.29
CA TYR A 135 -7.82 4.61 -3.54
C TYR A 135 -8.89 4.14 -4.53
N LEU A 136 -8.99 2.84 -4.80
CA LEU A 136 -9.96 2.28 -5.73
C LEU A 136 -11.41 2.40 -5.22
N SER A 137 -11.62 2.53 -3.91
CA SER A 137 -12.94 2.78 -3.35
C SER A 137 -13.45 4.22 -3.58
N GLN A 138 -12.57 5.15 -4.00
CA GLN A 138 -12.95 6.53 -4.27
C GLN A 138 -13.60 6.69 -5.66
N ASN A 139 -14.47 7.69 -5.78
CA ASN A 139 -15.23 7.95 -7.00
C ASN A 139 -14.31 8.14 -8.22
N GLY A 140 -14.64 7.43 -9.31
CA GLY A 140 -13.95 7.52 -10.60
C GLY A 140 -12.57 6.84 -10.69
N LYS A 141 -11.97 6.41 -9.57
CA LYS A 141 -10.60 5.86 -9.58
C LYS A 141 -10.48 4.51 -10.27
N GLN A 142 -11.48 3.64 -10.12
CA GLN A 142 -11.53 2.33 -10.78
C GLN A 142 -11.53 2.44 -12.32
N ARG A 143 -12.01 3.55 -12.90
CA ARG A 143 -12.03 3.75 -14.36
C ARG A 143 -10.62 3.95 -14.96
N LYS A 144 -9.62 4.24 -14.11
CA LYS A 144 -8.23 4.50 -14.52
C LYS A 144 -7.32 3.27 -14.43
N VAL A 145 -7.83 2.16 -13.91
CA VAL A 145 -7.05 0.97 -13.55
C VAL A 145 -7.75 -0.27 -14.09
N ARG A 146 -7.01 -1.20 -14.70
CA ARG A 146 -7.52 -2.44 -15.28
C ARG A 146 -7.64 -3.59 -14.28
N GLY A 147 -6.90 -3.52 -13.18
CA GLY A 147 -6.96 -4.51 -12.11
C GLY A 147 -5.99 -4.19 -10.98
N ALA A 148 -6.10 -4.91 -9.88
CA ALA A 148 -5.21 -4.75 -8.74
C ALA A 148 -4.77 -6.08 -8.13
N VAL A 149 -3.56 -6.10 -7.59
CA VAL A 149 -2.96 -7.22 -6.88
C VAL A 149 -2.72 -6.81 -5.44
N LEU A 150 -3.21 -7.62 -4.49
CA LEU A 150 -2.99 -7.48 -3.06
C LEU A 150 -2.01 -8.57 -2.61
N LEU A 151 -0.77 -8.20 -2.29
CA LEU A 151 0.27 -9.09 -1.79
C LEU A 151 0.36 -8.99 -0.26
N CYS A 152 0.07 -10.09 0.42
CA CYS A 152 -0.03 -10.19 1.88
C CYS A 152 -0.94 -9.11 2.51
N PRO A 153 -2.22 -8.99 2.10
CA PRO A 153 -3.14 -8.06 2.74
C PRO A 153 -3.50 -8.56 4.15
N ILE A 154 -3.04 -7.84 5.18
CA ILE A 154 -3.24 -8.16 6.60
C ILE A 154 -3.78 -6.91 7.32
N SER A 155 -4.68 -7.09 8.28
CA SER A 155 -5.13 -6.05 9.20
C SER A 155 -4.10 -5.80 10.30
N ASP A 156 -3.52 -4.60 10.31
CA ASP A 156 -2.58 -4.16 11.36
C ASP A 156 -3.26 -4.14 12.73
N TYR A 157 -4.54 -3.78 12.81
CA TYR A 157 -5.31 -3.81 14.06
C TYR A 157 -5.47 -5.24 14.58
N ALA A 158 -5.84 -6.19 13.72
CA ALA A 158 -6.00 -7.59 14.14
C ALA A 158 -4.68 -8.21 14.58
N SER A 159 -3.60 -7.95 13.81
CA SER A 159 -2.24 -8.40 14.14
C SER A 159 -1.80 -7.85 15.49
N THR A 160 -1.90 -6.54 15.69
CA THR A 160 -1.50 -5.85 16.92
C THR A 160 -2.33 -6.28 18.12
N LYS A 161 -3.64 -6.45 17.95
CA LYS A 161 -4.54 -6.93 19.01
C LYS A 161 -4.17 -8.34 19.49
N LYS A 162 -3.65 -9.19 18.61
CA LYS A 162 -3.21 -10.54 18.99
C LYS A 162 -1.83 -10.54 19.65
N SER A 163 -0.91 -9.70 19.19
CA SER A 163 0.50 -9.70 19.62
C SER A 163 0.80 -8.79 20.81
N THR A 164 -0.13 -7.91 21.18
CA THR A 164 0.08 -6.89 22.23
C THR A 164 -0.84 -7.11 23.43
N ASP A 165 -0.31 -6.86 24.63
CA ASP A 165 -1.12 -6.80 25.86
C ASP A 165 -2.29 -5.81 25.73
N SER A 166 -3.47 -6.28 26.11
CA SER A 166 -4.72 -5.53 25.95
C SER A 166 -4.74 -4.23 26.77
N ASN A 167 -4.11 -4.21 27.96
CA ASN A 167 -4.06 -3.01 28.80
C ASN A 167 -3.08 -1.99 28.21
N LYS A 168 -1.93 -2.42 27.68
CA LYS A 168 -0.99 -1.57 26.96
C LYS A 168 -1.64 -0.92 25.73
N LEU A 169 -2.32 -1.71 24.89
CA LEU A 169 -3.01 -1.21 23.71
C LEU A 169 -4.10 -0.19 24.06
N LYS A 170 -4.95 -0.51 25.05
CA LYS A 170 -6.01 0.38 25.52
C LYS A 170 -5.46 1.68 26.13
N ARG A 171 -4.37 1.60 26.89
CA ARG A 171 -3.69 2.77 27.45
C ARG A 171 -3.14 3.67 26.35
N ALA A 172 -2.48 3.10 25.34
CA ALA A 172 -1.97 3.86 24.21
C ALA A 172 -3.09 4.53 23.40
N GLU A 173 -4.19 3.82 23.16
CA GLU A 173 -5.39 4.37 22.53
C GLU A 173 -5.96 5.57 23.31
N GLN A 174 -6.11 5.46 24.63
CA GLN A 174 -6.59 6.55 25.47
C GLN A 174 -5.67 7.79 25.42
N VAL A 175 -4.35 7.59 25.43
CA VAL A 175 -3.37 8.67 25.33
C VAL A 175 -3.47 9.35 23.96
N ALA A 176 -3.52 8.56 22.88
CA ALA A 176 -3.64 9.10 21.52
C ALA A 176 -4.95 9.89 21.33
N LEU A 177 -6.09 9.35 21.79
CA LEU A 177 -7.38 10.05 21.76
C LEU A 177 -7.34 11.37 22.55
N LYS A 178 -6.67 11.40 23.71
CA LYS A 178 -6.50 12.62 24.51
C LYS A 178 -5.67 13.68 23.78
N LEU A 179 -4.61 13.28 23.09
CA LEU A 179 -3.78 14.18 22.26
C LEU A 179 -4.60 14.75 21.10
N VAL A 180 -5.36 13.92 20.38
CA VAL A 180 -6.25 14.37 19.30
C VAL A 180 -7.32 15.33 19.83
N LYS A 181 -7.96 15.03 20.97
CA LYS A 181 -8.95 15.92 21.61
C LYS A 181 -8.35 17.28 22.00
N LYS A 182 -7.07 17.31 22.36
CA LYS A 182 -6.30 18.54 22.64
C LYS A 182 -5.80 19.26 21.37
N LYS A 183 -6.25 18.87 20.18
CA LYS A 183 -5.81 19.39 18.87
C LYS A 183 -4.31 19.17 18.61
N LYS A 184 -3.76 18.07 19.12
CA LYS A 184 -2.35 17.66 18.91
C LYS A 184 -2.23 16.28 18.25
N PRO A 185 -2.84 16.07 17.06
CA PRO A 185 -2.83 14.77 16.39
C PRO A 185 -1.43 14.31 15.96
N HIS A 186 -0.52 15.24 15.73
CA HIS A 186 0.86 14.98 15.29
C HIS A 186 1.89 14.97 16.43
N GLU A 187 1.44 14.92 17.68
CA GLU A 187 2.33 14.71 18.82
C GLU A 187 2.64 13.20 18.94
N PHE A 188 3.92 12.85 19.04
CA PHE A 188 4.37 11.47 19.22
C PHE A 188 3.86 10.89 20.54
N LEU A 189 3.46 9.61 20.53
CA LEU A 189 3.21 8.89 21.76
C LEU A 189 4.52 8.76 22.55
N PRO A 190 4.52 8.97 23.86
CA PRO A 190 5.67 8.67 24.69
C PRO A 190 6.09 7.20 24.56
N SER A 191 7.39 6.92 24.47
CA SER A 191 7.93 5.57 24.22
C SER A 191 7.58 4.55 25.33
N ASN A 192 7.32 5.03 26.55
CA ASN A 192 6.84 4.20 27.66
C ASN A 192 5.35 3.82 27.53
N ILE A 193 4.59 4.50 26.68
CA ILE A 193 3.20 4.18 26.35
C ILE A 193 3.13 3.26 25.13
N TRP A 194 3.86 3.60 24.07
CA TRP A 194 3.96 2.79 22.86
C TRP A 194 5.39 2.79 22.35
N SER A 195 5.95 1.60 22.11
CA SER A 195 7.37 1.46 21.79
C SER A 195 7.72 1.88 20.37
N ASP A 196 6.76 1.79 19.45
CA ASP A 196 6.97 2.25 18.08
C ASP A 196 6.77 3.77 17.98
N LEU A 197 7.62 4.44 17.19
CA LEU A 197 7.57 5.88 17.01
C LEU A 197 6.40 6.24 16.08
N LEU A 198 5.25 6.57 16.67
CA LEU A 198 4.04 6.96 15.96
C LEU A 198 3.43 8.21 16.62
N ASP A 199 2.94 9.13 15.81
CA ASP A 199 2.09 10.20 16.30
C ASP A 199 0.68 9.70 16.66
N ALA A 200 -0.04 10.52 17.43
CA ALA A 200 -1.36 10.15 17.93
C ALA A 200 -2.33 9.74 16.82
N GLN A 201 -2.36 10.46 15.70
CA GLN A 201 -3.26 10.11 14.60
C GLN A 201 -2.81 8.83 13.89
N ARG A 202 -1.50 8.59 13.75
CA ARG A 202 -0.98 7.41 13.07
C ARG A 202 -1.26 6.15 13.88
N PHE A 203 -1.00 6.20 15.19
CA PHE A 203 -1.34 5.13 16.11
C PHE A 203 -2.83 4.77 15.99
N LEU A 204 -3.71 5.77 16.02
CA LEU A 204 -5.15 5.53 15.89
C LEU A 204 -5.52 4.96 14.52
N SER A 205 -4.85 5.42 13.46
CA SER A 205 -5.07 4.92 12.10
C SER A 205 -4.74 3.42 11.98
N LEU A 206 -3.62 2.98 12.56
CA LEU A 206 -3.18 1.59 12.47
C LEU A 206 -3.92 0.65 13.42
N TYR A 207 -4.17 1.08 14.66
CA TYR A 207 -4.47 0.16 15.76
C TYR A 207 -5.84 0.35 16.39
N THR A 208 -6.78 0.99 15.70
CA THR A 208 -8.17 1.09 16.18
C THR A 208 -9.18 0.49 15.21
N PRO A 209 -10.27 -0.13 15.73
CA PRO A 209 -11.24 -0.85 14.92
C PRO A 209 -12.04 0.06 13.98
N ASN A 210 -12.10 1.37 14.23
CA ASN A 210 -12.92 2.31 13.47
C ASN A 210 -12.12 3.17 12.48
N SER A 211 -10.82 2.93 12.36
CA SER A 211 -9.98 3.61 11.38
C SER A 211 -10.44 3.34 9.93
N LYS A 212 -10.17 4.31 9.06
CA LYS A 212 -10.35 4.16 7.60
C LYS A 212 -9.36 3.17 6.98
N GLU A 213 -8.22 2.94 7.64
CA GLU A 213 -7.17 1.99 7.23
C GLU A 213 -7.52 0.55 7.63
N GLU A 214 -8.39 0.37 8.63
CA GLU A 214 -8.90 -0.94 9.04
C GLU A 214 -9.99 -1.44 8.06
N ILE A 215 -9.52 -1.91 6.90
CA ILE A 215 -10.33 -2.37 5.76
C ILE A 215 -10.60 -3.88 5.83
N PHE A 216 -9.65 -4.68 6.34
CA PHE A 216 -9.75 -6.13 6.40
C PHE A 216 -10.32 -6.58 7.76
N THR A 217 -11.61 -6.33 7.95
CA THR A 217 -12.28 -6.29 9.27
C THR A 217 -12.57 -7.65 9.91
N TYR A 218 -11.78 -8.69 9.62
CA TYR A 218 -12.01 -10.05 10.11
C TYR A 218 -11.85 -10.21 11.64
N ALA A 219 -11.24 -9.23 12.33
CA ALA A 219 -11.24 -9.17 13.80
C ALA A 219 -12.49 -8.48 14.39
N GLN A 220 -13.43 -8.04 13.54
CA GLN A 220 -14.68 -7.40 13.91
C GLN A 220 -15.85 -8.06 13.15
N PRO A 221 -16.38 -9.22 13.62
CA PRO A 221 -17.36 -10.02 12.87
C PRO A 221 -18.64 -9.28 12.44
N ARG A 222 -19.03 -8.23 13.17
CA ARG A 222 -20.21 -7.40 12.85
C ARG A 222 -19.90 -6.22 11.91
N LYS A 223 -18.63 -5.96 11.60
CA LYS A 223 -18.21 -4.85 10.76
C LYS A 223 -18.08 -5.31 9.31
N THR A 224 -18.95 -4.78 8.46
CA THR A 224 -18.88 -5.02 7.01
C THR A 224 -17.67 -4.28 6.40
N PRO A 225 -16.81 -4.93 5.59
CA PRO A 225 -15.66 -4.30 4.95
C PRO A 225 -16.09 -3.47 3.72
N ARG A 226 -16.87 -2.41 3.96
CA ARG A 226 -17.51 -1.59 2.90
C ARG A 226 -16.50 -1.05 1.88
N THR A 227 -15.30 -0.68 2.31
CA THR A 227 -14.24 -0.17 1.43
C THR A 227 -13.78 -1.23 0.42
N LEU A 228 -13.53 -2.46 0.87
CA LEU A 228 -13.21 -3.60 0.00
C LEU A 228 -14.39 -3.95 -0.91
N GLN A 229 -15.59 -4.00 -0.34
CA GLN A 229 -16.83 -4.34 -1.06
C GLN A 229 -17.24 -3.32 -2.13
N LYS A 230 -16.56 -2.17 -2.28
CA LYS A 230 -16.76 -1.23 -3.39
C LYS A 230 -16.01 -1.59 -4.66
N LEU A 231 -15.00 -2.47 -4.58
CA LEU A 231 -14.18 -2.82 -5.74
C LEU A 231 -14.98 -3.72 -6.69
N ARG A 232 -14.94 -3.41 -7.99
CA ARG A 232 -15.57 -4.18 -9.07
C ARG A 232 -14.59 -4.58 -10.17
N ILE A 233 -13.35 -4.06 -10.14
CA ILE A 233 -12.30 -4.40 -11.10
C ILE A 233 -11.71 -5.80 -10.82
N PRO A 234 -11.04 -6.45 -11.79
CA PRO A 234 -10.28 -7.66 -11.55
C PRO A 234 -9.32 -7.55 -10.35
N LEU A 235 -9.33 -8.56 -9.49
CA LEU A 235 -8.45 -8.64 -8.32
C LEU A 235 -7.64 -9.93 -8.31
N LEU A 236 -6.40 -9.84 -7.86
CA LEU A 236 -5.59 -10.98 -7.44
C LEU A 236 -5.19 -10.76 -5.98
N ILE A 237 -5.40 -11.76 -5.14
CA ILE A 237 -4.98 -11.74 -3.74
C ILE A 237 -3.98 -12.86 -3.56
N VAL A 238 -2.80 -12.52 -3.06
CA VAL A 238 -1.72 -13.49 -2.84
C VAL A 238 -1.33 -13.43 -1.37
N PHE A 239 -1.51 -14.54 -0.66
CA PHE A 239 -1.05 -14.70 0.72
C PHE A 239 0.29 -15.43 0.76
N ALA A 240 1.14 -15.06 1.71
CA ALA A 240 2.21 -15.91 2.18
C ALA A 240 1.67 -16.89 3.23
N GLU A 241 1.91 -18.20 3.07
CA GLU A 241 1.34 -19.20 3.98
C GLU A 241 1.83 -19.01 5.43
N LYS A 242 3.11 -18.70 5.61
CA LYS A 242 3.77 -18.56 6.91
C LYS A 242 4.02 -17.09 7.29
N ASP A 243 3.21 -16.17 6.76
CA ASP A 243 3.32 -14.74 7.05
C ASP A 243 3.41 -14.48 8.57
N GLU A 244 4.51 -13.88 9.01
CA GLU A 244 4.81 -13.66 10.42
C GLU A 244 3.91 -12.60 11.09
N TYR A 245 3.19 -11.79 10.30
CA TYR A 245 2.27 -10.77 10.81
C TYR A 245 0.82 -11.26 10.92
N ARG A 246 0.52 -12.49 10.49
CA ARG A 246 -0.85 -13.02 10.51
C ARG A 246 -1.37 -13.24 11.93
N ASP A 247 -2.61 -12.83 12.17
CA ASP A 247 -3.31 -13.14 13.42
C ASP A 247 -4.04 -14.49 13.38
N ARG A 248 -4.17 -15.12 12.20
CA ARG A 248 -4.89 -16.38 11.99
C ARG A 248 -4.33 -17.15 10.79
N ASP A 249 -4.89 -18.33 10.52
CA ASP A 249 -4.44 -19.15 9.39
C ASP A 249 -4.67 -18.46 8.03
N SER A 250 -3.75 -18.64 7.08
CA SER A 250 -3.85 -18.02 5.75
C SER A 250 -5.09 -18.48 4.97
N LYS A 251 -5.57 -19.71 5.19
CA LYS A 251 -6.80 -20.21 4.55
C LYS A 251 -8.04 -19.56 5.14
N GLU A 252 -8.04 -19.24 6.44
CA GLU A 252 -9.13 -18.48 7.06
C GLU A 252 -9.19 -17.04 6.53
N MET A 253 -8.02 -16.38 6.40
CA MET A 253 -7.95 -15.06 5.76
C MET A 253 -8.42 -15.12 4.30
N ALA A 254 -7.99 -16.14 3.54
CA ALA A 254 -8.43 -16.34 2.16
C ALA A 254 -9.96 -16.47 2.05
N ARG A 255 -10.57 -17.36 2.85
CA ARG A 255 -12.04 -17.51 2.89
C ARG A 255 -12.75 -16.21 3.23
N TRP A 256 -12.23 -15.43 4.18
CA TRP A 256 -12.80 -14.13 4.50
C TRP A 256 -12.80 -13.18 3.28
N PHE A 257 -11.74 -13.19 2.47
CA PHE A 257 -11.73 -12.42 1.21
C PHE A 257 -12.72 -12.99 0.18
N GLU A 258 -12.86 -14.30 0.06
CA GLU A 258 -13.86 -14.94 -0.84
C GLU A 258 -15.28 -14.46 -0.50
N ASP A 259 -15.63 -14.43 0.78
CA ASP A 259 -16.96 -14.04 1.26
C ASP A 259 -17.25 -12.53 1.08
N ASN A 260 -16.20 -11.70 1.05
CA ASN A 260 -16.32 -10.25 1.12
C ASN A 260 -15.95 -9.50 -0.15
N ILE A 261 -15.26 -10.13 -1.11
CA ILE A 261 -15.00 -9.49 -2.40
C ILE A 261 -16.30 -9.45 -3.22
N ARG A 262 -16.53 -8.31 -3.88
CA ARG A 262 -17.68 -8.10 -4.78
C ARG A 262 -17.28 -7.97 -6.25
N SER A 263 -15.99 -8.09 -6.55
CA SER A 263 -15.51 -8.22 -7.92
C SER A 263 -15.83 -9.63 -8.42
N THR A 264 -16.40 -9.73 -9.62
CA THR A 264 -16.69 -11.03 -10.26
C THR A 264 -15.44 -11.68 -10.87
N GLN A 265 -14.31 -10.96 -10.92
CA GLN A 265 -13.06 -11.39 -11.51
C GLN A 265 -11.93 -11.40 -10.49
N SER A 266 -12.17 -12.01 -9.32
CA SER A 266 -11.17 -12.20 -8.28
C SER A 266 -10.50 -13.58 -8.36
N THR A 267 -9.22 -13.62 -8.01
CA THR A 267 -8.46 -14.86 -7.85
C THR A 267 -7.69 -14.78 -6.54
N ILE A 268 -7.65 -15.86 -5.77
CA ILE A 268 -6.89 -15.96 -4.53
C ILE A 268 -5.84 -17.05 -4.68
N SER A 269 -4.63 -16.79 -4.18
CA SER A 269 -3.51 -17.72 -4.17
C SER A 269 -2.82 -17.66 -2.81
N ILE A 270 -2.30 -18.80 -2.34
CA ILE A 270 -1.48 -18.91 -1.15
C ILE A 270 -0.15 -19.51 -1.60
N ILE A 271 0.97 -18.85 -1.26
CA ILE A 271 2.32 -19.29 -1.60
C ILE A 271 2.86 -20.17 -0.46
N PRO A 272 3.03 -21.49 -0.66
CA PRO A 272 3.42 -22.40 0.42
C PRO A 272 4.81 -22.07 0.99
N GLY A 273 4.90 -22.09 2.31
CA GLY A 273 6.12 -21.82 3.07
C GLY A 273 6.66 -20.38 2.99
N ALA A 274 6.02 -19.47 2.25
CA ALA A 274 6.48 -18.09 2.13
C ALA A 274 6.27 -17.31 3.43
N LEU A 275 7.21 -16.40 3.71
CA LEU A 275 7.10 -15.35 4.73
C LEU A 275 6.60 -14.04 4.09
N HIS A 276 6.33 -13.02 4.90
CA HIS A 276 5.70 -11.77 4.48
C HIS A 276 6.40 -11.07 3.32
N SER A 277 7.74 -11.13 3.27
CA SER A 277 8.56 -10.52 2.21
C SER A 277 8.62 -11.32 0.91
N PHE A 278 8.17 -12.58 0.92
CA PHE A 278 8.37 -13.57 -0.14
C PHE A 278 9.85 -13.86 -0.48
N ASN A 279 10.79 -13.62 0.44
CA ASN A 279 12.21 -13.95 0.22
C ASN A 279 12.39 -15.43 -0.14
N GLY A 280 13.12 -15.69 -1.23
CA GLY A 280 13.33 -17.04 -1.78
C GLY A 280 12.11 -17.63 -2.51
N LYS A 281 11.05 -16.86 -2.70
CA LYS A 281 9.80 -17.23 -3.40
C LYS A 281 9.39 -16.20 -4.46
N GLU A 282 10.28 -15.28 -4.81
CA GLU A 282 10.01 -14.14 -5.69
C GLU A 282 9.59 -14.60 -7.09
N ASP A 283 10.24 -15.62 -7.65
CA ASP A 283 9.88 -16.18 -8.96
C ASP A 283 8.49 -16.83 -8.95
N GLN A 284 8.09 -17.44 -7.83
CA GLN A 284 6.76 -18.01 -7.69
C GLN A 284 5.69 -16.92 -7.66
N VAL A 285 5.94 -15.83 -6.92
CA VAL A 285 5.06 -14.66 -6.88
C VAL A 285 4.98 -14.00 -8.26
N ALA A 286 6.13 -13.78 -8.92
CA ALA A 286 6.20 -13.23 -10.27
C ALA A 286 5.39 -14.10 -11.25
N LYS A 287 5.53 -15.42 -11.19
CA LYS A 287 4.75 -16.34 -12.04
C LYS A 287 3.25 -16.19 -11.81
N VAL A 288 2.80 -16.15 -10.56
CA VAL A 288 1.37 -15.98 -10.21
C VAL A 288 0.82 -14.66 -10.75
N ILE A 289 1.52 -13.55 -10.52
CA ILE A 289 1.12 -12.23 -11.02
C ILE A 289 1.15 -12.20 -12.56
N GLY A 290 2.21 -12.71 -13.18
CA GLY A 290 2.38 -12.75 -14.63
C GLY A 290 1.28 -13.56 -15.33
N SER A 291 0.96 -14.75 -14.79
CA SER A 291 -0.15 -15.58 -15.29
C SER A 291 -1.51 -14.90 -15.15
N TRP A 292 -1.73 -14.11 -14.08
CA TRP A 292 -2.95 -13.33 -13.92
C TRP A 292 -3.01 -12.16 -14.91
N LEU A 293 -1.91 -11.41 -15.09
CA LEU A 293 -1.80 -10.29 -16.03
C LEU A 293 -1.94 -10.72 -17.51
N ALA A 294 -1.57 -11.95 -17.85
CA ALA A 294 -1.70 -12.49 -19.20
C ALA A 294 -3.16 -12.74 -19.63
N LYS A 295 -4.07 -12.89 -18.65
CA LYS A 295 -5.52 -13.10 -18.88
C LYS A 295 -6.29 -11.77 -18.98
N ARG A 296 -5.60 -10.64 -19.17
CA ARG A 296 -6.13 -9.28 -19.06
C ARG A 296 -5.63 -8.38 -20.18
#